data_AF-A0A285PJ55-F1
#
_entry.id   AF-A0A285PJ55-F1
#
_cell.length_a   1.000
_cell.length_b   1.000
_cell.length_c   1.000
_cell.angle_alpha   90.00
_cell.angle_beta   90.00
_cell.angle_gamma   90.00
#
_symmetry.space_group_name_H-M   'P 1'
#
loop_
_entity.id
_entity.type
_entity.pdbx_description
1 polymer ?
#
loop_
_entity_poly.entity_id
_entity_poly.type
_entity_poly.pdbx_seq_one_letter_code
_entity_poly.pdbx_strand_id
1 'polypeptide(L)'
;MSVSIVCHTGLITADLAERLKDIRNQYPTYFEEAFILSEATASEDFYTEILQDAGADFQSISWFSLSNRKGNNKLVLKDGVELLKKEFSDVDFAAMHLNEKLM
;
A
#
# COMPACT_ATOMS: atom_id res chain seq x y z
N MET A 1 10.72 -11.47 -11.17
CA MET A 1 9.53 -10.70 -11.58
C MET A 1 8.93 -10.16 -10.30
N SER A 2 8.85 -8.85 -10.11
CA SER A 2 8.22 -8.24 -8.93
C SER A 2 6.82 -7.78 -9.31
N VAL A 3 5.84 -8.10 -8.49
CA VAL A 3 4.46 -7.61 -8.66
C VAL A 3 4.27 -6.48 -7.66
N SER A 4 3.80 -5.33 -8.13
CA SER A 4 3.67 -4.11 -7.32
C SER A 4 2.27 -3.55 -7.42
N ILE A 5 1.77 -3.03 -6.30
CA ILE A 5 0.52 -2.29 -6.23
C ILE A 5 0.81 -0.87 -5.74
N VAL A 6 -0.05 0.06 -6.12
CA VAL A 6 -0.14 1.39 -5.54
C VAL A 6 -1.22 1.35 -4.48
N CYS A 7 -0.88 1.78 -3.28
CA CYS A 7 -1.80 1.99 -2.18
C CYS A 7 -2.14 3.47 -2.12
N HIS A 8 -3.40 3.81 -2.28
CA HIS A 8 -3.94 5.16 -2.12
C HIS A 8 -4.62 5.24 -0.75
N THR A 9 -4.37 6.31 -0.01
CA THR A 9 -4.93 6.51 1.32
C THR A 9 -5.45 7.93 1.53
N GLY A 10 -6.50 8.07 2.33
CA GLY A 10 -7.02 9.39 2.73
C GLY A 10 -6.15 10.12 3.75
N LEU A 11 -5.04 9.52 4.18
CA LEU A 11 -4.10 10.13 5.11
C LEU A 11 -3.24 11.17 4.40
N ILE A 12 -2.83 12.20 5.13
CA ILE A 12 -1.75 13.09 4.70
C ILE A 12 -0.43 12.30 4.66
N THR A 13 0.51 12.75 3.83
CA THR A 13 1.78 12.04 3.58
C THR A 13 2.58 11.76 4.86
N ALA A 14 2.58 12.68 5.83
CA ALA A 14 3.30 12.51 7.10
C ALA A 14 2.72 11.35 7.94
N ASP A 15 1.40 11.32 8.09
CA ASP A 15 0.69 10.29 8.86
C ASP A 15 0.80 8.92 8.17
N LEU A 16 0.74 8.89 6.83
CA LEU A 16 0.99 7.66 6.07
C LEU A 16 2.42 7.16 6.31
N ALA A 17 3.42 8.04 6.26
CA ALA A 17 4.82 7.64 6.49
C ALA A 17 5.03 7.03 7.89
N GLU A 18 4.41 7.62 8.92
CA GLU A 18 4.44 7.07 10.28
C GLU A 18 3.74 5.71 10.35
N ARG A 19 2.52 5.59 9.80
CA ARG A 19 1.77 4.34 9.79
C ARG A 19 2.51 3.22 9.07
N LEU A 20 3.13 3.51 7.92
CA LEU A 20 3.93 2.52 7.18
C LEU A 20 5.15 2.06 7.98
N LYS A 21 5.77 2.95 8.76
CA LYS A 21 6.88 2.60 9.66
C LYS A 21 6.39 1.68 10.79
N ASP A 22 5.23 1.96 11.37
CA ASP A 22 4.64 1.13 12.42
C ASP A 22 4.29 -0.27 11.91
N ILE A 23 3.65 -0.36 10.74
CA ILE A 23 3.34 -1.63 10.08
C ILE A 23 4.63 -2.46 9.85
N ARG A 24 5.72 -1.82 9.39
CA ARG A 24 7.01 -2.53 9.21
C ARG A 24 7.56 -3.06 10.54
N ASN A 25 7.45 -2.30 11.61
CA ASN A 25 7.93 -2.69 12.93
C ASN A 25 7.06 -3.78 13.58
N GLN A 26 5.77 -3.80 13.29
CA GLN A 26 4.83 -4.78 13.81
C GLN A 26 4.92 -6.13 13.10
N TYR A 27 5.28 -6.13 11.81
CA TYR A 27 5.36 -7.34 10.99
C TYR A 27 6.75 -7.52 10.35
N PRO A 28 7.86 -7.52 11.12
CA PRO A 28 9.22 -7.49 10.58
C PRO A 28 9.50 -8.67 9.63
N THR A 29 9.02 -9.88 9.96
CA THR A 29 9.17 -11.07 9.10
C THR A 29 8.55 -10.89 7.71
N TYR A 30 7.42 -10.18 7.61
CA TYR A 30 6.76 -9.93 6.32
C TYR A 30 7.63 -9.04 5.42
N PHE A 31 8.23 -7.98 5.99
CA PHE A 31 8.97 -6.96 5.25
C PHE A 31 10.46 -7.28 5.05
N GLU A 32 11.06 -8.07 5.93
CA GLU A 32 12.44 -8.53 5.76
C GLU A 32 12.56 -9.62 4.69
N GLU A 33 11.51 -10.43 4.53
CA GLU A 33 11.56 -11.65 3.70
C GLU A 33 10.78 -11.53 2.39
N ALA A 34 9.60 -10.87 2.40
CA ALA A 34 8.67 -10.97 1.27
C ALA A 34 8.26 -9.62 0.67
N PHE A 35 8.09 -8.57 1.48
CA PHE A 35 7.43 -7.34 1.02
C PHE A 35 8.32 -6.11 1.11
N ILE A 36 8.16 -5.22 0.15
CA ILE A 36 8.82 -3.91 0.12
C ILE A 36 7.74 -2.85 0.09
N LEU A 37 7.87 -1.85 0.96
CA LEU A 37 7.08 -0.62 0.92
C LEU A 37 7.99 0.52 0.45
N SER A 38 7.49 1.38 -0.44
CA SER A 38 8.15 2.65 -0.73
C SER A 38 7.87 3.65 0.38
N GLU A 39 8.49 4.82 0.26
CA GLU A 39 8.11 6.00 1.03
C GLU A 39 6.71 6.46 0.63
N ALA A 40 6.07 7.22 1.52
CA ALA A 40 4.82 7.89 1.25
C ALA A 40 5.08 9.13 0.39
N THR A 41 4.26 9.34 -0.63
CA THR A 41 4.28 10.55 -1.46
C THR A 41 2.89 11.16 -1.52
N ALA A 42 2.78 12.46 -1.76
CA ALA A 42 1.48 13.08 -2.02
C ALA A 42 0.86 12.48 -3.30
N SER A 43 -0.47 12.37 -3.33
CA SER A 43 -1.18 12.08 -4.58
C SER A 43 -0.94 13.21 -5.57
N GLU A 44 -0.67 12.87 -6.83
CA GLU A 44 -0.66 13.88 -7.90
C GLU A 44 -2.08 14.36 -8.16
N ASP A 45 -2.25 15.65 -8.44
CA ASP A 45 -3.54 16.32 -8.62
C ASP A 45 -4.50 15.56 -9.57
N PHE A 46 -3.95 14.95 -10.63
CA PHE A 46 -4.71 14.16 -11.60
C PHE A 46 -5.40 12.93 -10.99
N TYR A 47 -4.76 12.23 -10.04
CA TYR A 47 -5.37 11.08 -9.37
C TYR A 47 -6.40 11.52 -8.35
N THR A 48 -6.16 12.65 -7.69
CA THR A 48 -7.06 13.23 -6.70
C THR A 48 -8.41 13.58 -7.35
N GLU A 49 -8.41 14.21 -8.53
CA GLU A 49 -9.65 14.56 -9.25
C GLU A 49 -10.48 13.32 -9.63
N ILE A 50 -9.84 12.28 -10.20
CA ILE A 50 -10.52 11.05 -10.63
C ILE A 50 -11.13 10.30 -9.43
N LEU A 51 -10.45 10.34 -8.28
CA LEU A 51 -10.86 9.59 -7.10
C LEU A 51 -11.87 10.36 -6.24
N GLN A 52 -11.82 11.70 -6.23
CA GLN A 52 -12.83 12.55 -5.61
C GLN A 52 -14.20 12.39 -6.29
N ASP A 53 -14.24 12.23 -7.62
CA ASP A 53 -15.48 11.91 -8.35
C ASP A 53 -16.07 10.54 -7.95
N ALA A 54 -15.24 9.63 -7.42
CA ALA A 54 -15.66 8.35 -6.87
C ALA A 54 -16.00 8.42 -5.36
N GLY A 55 -15.96 9.61 -4.76
CA GLY A 55 -16.28 9.85 -3.35
C GLY A 55 -15.14 9.52 -2.38
N ALA A 56 -13.91 9.31 -2.85
CA ALA A 56 -12.75 9.01 -2.02
C ALA A 56 -11.71 10.14 -2.10
N ASP A 57 -11.36 10.74 -0.96
CA ASP A 57 -10.37 11.82 -0.90
C ASP A 57 -8.96 11.27 -0.61
N PHE A 58 -8.32 10.66 -1.61
CA PHE A 58 -6.99 10.10 -1.45
C PHE A 58 -5.89 11.17 -1.54
N GLN A 59 -5.28 11.50 -0.41
CA GLN A 59 -4.28 12.57 -0.31
C GLN A 59 -2.83 12.07 -0.47
N SER A 60 -2.58 10.78 -0.26
CA SER A 60 -1.24 10.20 -0.37
C SER A 60 -1.22 8.80 -0.94
N ILE A 61 -0.05 8.42 -1.47
CA ILE A 61 0.19 7.11 -2.08
C ILE A 61 1.48 6.48 -1.55
N SER A 62 1.56 5.15 -1.63
CA SER A 62 2.77 4.37 -1.43
C SER A 62 2.76 3.10 -2.29
N TRP A 63 3.92 2.69 -2.79
CA TRP A 63 4.09 1.46 -3.56
C TRP A 63 4.36 0.29 -2.62
N PHE A 64 3.63 -0.79 -2.83
CA PHE A 64 3.84 -2.06 -2.13
C PHE A 64 4.18 -3.16 -3.14
N SER A 65 5.29 -3.83 -2.93
CA SER A 65 5.83 -4.83 -3.87
C SER A 65 6.12 -6.14 -3.18
N LEU A 66 5.75 -7.24 -3.84
CA LEU A 66 6.26 -8.57 -3.48
C LEU A 66 7.68 -8.72 -4.05
N SER A 67 8.64 -8.92 -3.15
CA SER A 67 10.03 -9.22 -3.46
C SER A 67 10.22 -10.73 -3.56
N ASN A 68 10.77 -11.20 -4.69
CA ASN A 68 11.23 -12.59 -4.82
C ASN A 68 12.54 -12.86 -4.04
N ARG A 69 13.10 -11.87 -3.34
CA ARG A 69 14.35 -12.00 -2.62
C ARG A 69 14.09 -12.52 -1.21
N LYS A 70 14.20 -13.85 -1.08
CA LYS A 70 14.53 -14.65 0.11
C LYS A 70 13.34 -15.30 0.82
N GLY A 71 13.35 -16.63 0.79
CA GLY A 71 12.70 -17.46 1.80
C GLY A 71 11.72 -18.45 1.21
N ASN A 72 11.69 -19.66 1.79
CA ASN A 72 10.74 -20.74 1.52
C ASN A 72 9.28 -20.40 1.86
N ASN A 73 8.92 -19.11 1.92
CA ASN A 73 7.64 -18.66 2.41
C ASN A 73 6.64 -18.62 1.26
N LYS A 74 5.49 -19.26 1.49
CA LYS A 74 4.35 -19.30 0.55
C LYS A 74 3.57 -17.98 0.49
N LEU A 75 4.16 -16.88 0.94
CA LEU A 75 3.49 -15.57 0.97
C LEU A 75 3.28 -15.09 -0.46
N VAL A 76 2.04 -14.74 -0.77
CA VAL A 76 1.64 -14.16 -2.05
C VAL A 76 1.26 -12.71 -1.87
N LEU A 77 1.22 -11.95 -2.96
CA LEU A 77 0.81 -10.54 -2.94
C LEU A 77 -0.52 -10.32 -2.22
N LYS A 78 -1.47 -11.27 -2.37
CA LYS A 78 -2.77 -11.23 -1.70
C LYS A 78 -2.63 -11.15 -0.17
N ASP A 79 -1.71 -11.87 0.44
CA ASP A 79 -1.51 -11.84 1.89
C ASP A 79 -1.07 -10.45 2.36
N GLY A 80 -0.21 -9.79 1.57
CA GLY A 80 0.20 -8.42 1.81
C GLY A 80 -0.94 -7.41 1.63
N VAL A 81 -1.79 -7.60 0.61
CA VAL A 81 -2.98 -6.75 0.39
C VAL A 81 -3.98 -6.88 1.55
N GLU A 82 -4.28 -8.09 2.00
CA GLU A 82 -5.19 -8.32 3.13
C GLU A 82 -4.64 -7.72 4.43
N LEU A 83 -3.32 -7.81 4.65
CA LEU A 83 -2.65 -7.13 5.76
C LEU A 83 -2.86 -5.61 5.69
N LEU A 84 -2.57 -4.99 4.55
CA LEU A 84 -2.74 -3.53 4.40
C LEU A 84 -4.22 -3.12 4.53
N LYS A 85 -5.15 -3.86 3.92
CA LYS A 85 -6.60 -3.61 4.07
C LYS A 85 -7.03 -3.63 5.54
N LYS A 86 -6.46 -4.53 6.34
CA LYS A 86 -6.72 -4.58 7.79
C LYS A 86 -6.12 -3.36 8.52
N GLU A 87 -4.84 -3.07 8.29
CA GLU A 87 -4.12 -1.99 9.00
C GLU A 87 -4.60 -0.57 8.62
N PHE A 88 -5.25 -0.42 7.46
CA PHE A 88 -5.86 0.82 6.98
C PHE A 88 -7.40 0.76 6.98
N SER A 89 -8.02 -0.16 7.72
CA SER A 89 -9.49 -0.31 7.76
C SER A 89 -10.22 0.88 8.41
N ASP A 90 -9.49 1.74 9.11
CA ASP A 90 -9.95 2.97 9.76
C ASP A 90 -9.94 4.19 8.85
N VAL A 91 -9.45 4.07 7.61
CA VAL A 91 -9.33 5.18 6.65
C VAL A 91 -9.77 4.75 5.26
N ASP A 92 -10.01 5.73 4.37
CA ASP A 92 -10.18 5.43 2.96
C ASP A 92 -8.89 4.82 2.40
N PHE A 93 -9.00 3.60 1.86
CA PHE A 93 -7.88 2.84 1.32
C PHE A 93 -8.24 2.17 -0.01
N ALA A 94 -7.37 2.29 -1.01
CA ALA A 94 -7.48 1.54 -2.26
C ALA A 94 -6.12 0.97 -2.69
N ALA A 95 -6.11 -0.32 -3.05
CA ALA A 95 -4.96 -0.98 -3.63
C ALA A 95 -5.19 -1.22 -5.13
N MET A 96 -4.32 -0.67 -5.99
CA MET A 96 -4.42 -0.76 -7.45
C MET A 96 -3.19 -1.43 -8.04
N HIS A 97 -3.38 -2.40 -8.92
CA HIS A 97 -2.29 -3.06 -9.66
C HIS A 97 -2.31 -2.57 -11.10
N LEU A 98 -1.25 -1.92 -11.57
CA LEU A 98 -1.20 -1.33 -12.92
C LEU A 98 -2.40 -0.41 -13.24
N ASN A 99 -2.88 0.34 -12.25
CA ASN A 99 -4.10 1.16 -12.34
C ASN A 99 -5.40 0.38 -12.60
N GLU A 100 -5.39 -0.95 -12.45
CA GLU A 100 -6.59 -1.78 -12.40
C GLU A 100 -6.92 -2.11 -10.93
N LYS A 101 -8.20 -1.97 -10.55
CA LYS A 101 -8.65 -2.33 -9.20
C LYS A 101 -8.48 -3.84 -9.01
N LEU A 102 -7.67 -4.24 -8.03
CA LEU A 102 -7.72 -5.60 -7.49
C LEU A 102 -8.97 -5.69 -6.62
N MET A 103 -10.03 -6.30 -7.16
CA MET A 103 -11.31 -6.55 -6.48
C MET A 103 -11.11 -7.15 -5.08
#